data_AF-A0A1I0AEZ2-F1
#
_entry.id   AF-A0A1I0AEZ2-F1
#
_cell.length_a   1.000
_cell.length_b   1.000
_cell.length_c   1.000
_cell.angle_alpha   90.00
_cell.angle_beta   90.00
_cell.angle_gamma   90.00
#
_symmetry.space_group_name_H-M   'P 1'
#
loop_
_entity.id
_entity.type
_entity.pdbx_description
1 polymer ?
#
loop_
_entity_poly.entity_id
_entity_poly.type
_entity_poly.pdbx_seq_one_letter_code
_entity_poly.pdbx_strand_id
1 'polypeptide(L)'
;MNRKTNDTTEKTVKLSARLAAVAALVEPGSRVADVGTDHGYIPIYLVQTGIADRALAMDVRPGPLERARAHVDRLSPECRERIETRLSDGLKALSPGEADTVVIAGMGGELMIRILDEGRHMWDSLRRLILSPQSELQKVRHFLSQEGFCILGENMVKDEGKYYTVMEVGRGSMEYGSEALYRYGACLIRDKNPVLKEYLQSEKNRVEGILDRLNAAGGPVTGGQETARRLLAEELQWIKEAQNEMQ
;
A
#
# COMPACT_ATOMS: atom_id res chain seq x y z
N MET A 1 15.13 43.19 25.21
CA MET A 1 13.82 43.02 24.55
C MET A 1 13.62 41.54 24.30
N ASN A 2 13.09 40.82 25.29
CA ASN A 2 12.94 39.36 25.25
C ASN A 2 11.84 38.99 24.26
N ARG A 3 12.20 38.47 23.08
CA ARG A 3 11.27 37.72 22.24
C ARG A 3 11.04 36.38 22.94
N LYS A 4 9.90 36.25 23.60
CA LYS A 4 9.37 34.96 24.02
C LYS A 4 9.14 34.15 22.75
N THR A 5 9.98 33.15 22.52
CA THR A 5 9.66 32.03 21.63
C THR A 5 8.47 31.32 22.26
N ASN A 6 7.27 31.60 21.77
CA ASN A 6 6.11 30.74 22.02
C ASN A 6 6.38 29.43 21.30
N ASP A 7 7.04 28.51 21.98
CA ASP A 7 7.15 27.12 21.59
C ASP A 7 5.77 26.46 21.81
N THR A 8 4.85 26.77 20.90
CA THR A 8 3.63 25.98 20.75
C THR A 8 4.05 24.79 19.91
N THR A 9 4.69 23.77 20.50
CA THR A 9 5.00 22.52 19.80
C THR A 9 3.70 21.98 19.21
N GLU A 10 3.56 22.13 17.90
CA GLU A 10 2.44 21.63 17.14
C GLU A 10 2.38 20.12 17.35
N LYS A 11 1.24 19.61 17.82
CA LYS A 11 1.11 18.18 18.09
C LYS A 11 1.08 17.44 16.76
N THR A 12 2.17 16.75 16.43
CA THR A 12 2.28 15.92 15.23
C THR A 12 1.14 14.92 15.15
N VAL A 13 0.54 14.78 13.96
CA VAL A 13 -0.46 13.75 13.69
C VAL A 13 0.10 12.38 14.03
N LYS A 14 -0.66 11.60 14.81
CA LYS A 14 -0.32 10.21 15.11
C LYS A 14 -0.93 9.30 14.04
N LEU A 15 -0.08 8.64 13.27
CA LEU A 15 -0.50 7.64 12.29
C LEU A 15 -0.82 6.30 12.96
N SER A 16 -1.74 5.53 12.36
CA SER A 16 -1.88 4.11 12.68
C SER A 16 -0.64 3.34 12.21
N ALA A 17 -0.44 2.10 12.68
CA ALA A 17 0.72 1.30 12.28
C ALA A 17 0.76 1.10 10.76
N ARG A 18 -0.41 0.89 10.14
CA ARG A 18 -0.53 0.80 8.67
C ARG A 18 -0.09 2.08 7.96
N LEU A 19 -0.60 3.24 8.37
CA LEU A 19 -0.26 4.52 7.71
C LEU A 19 1.20 4.91 7.96
N ALA A 20 1.75 4.59 9.13
CA ALA A 20 3.16 4.80 9.44
C ALA A 20 4.07 3.96 8.53
N ALA A 21 3.67 2.71 8.24
CA ALA A 21 4.41 1.85 7.31
C ALA A 21 4.41 2.39 5.87
N VAL A 22 3.32 3.03 5.43
CA VAL A 22 3.25 3.76 4.15
C VAL A 22 4.20 4.98 4.17
N ALA A 23 4.10 5.82 5.19
CA ALA A 23 4.91 7.03 5.30
C ALA A 23 6.42 6.72 5.39
N ALA A 24 6.80 5.61 6.00
CA ALA A 24 8.19 5.19 6.15
C ALA A 24 8.91 4.84 4.84
N LEU A 25 8.18 4.56 3.76
CA LEU A 25 8.76 4.28 2.43
C LEU A 25 8.90 5.54 1.56
N VAL A 26 8.45 6.70 2.04
CA VAL A 26 8.60 7.97 1.31
C VAL A 26 10.00 8.50 1.51
N GLU A 27 10.71 8.76 0.40
CA GLU A 27 12.06 9.32 0.45
C GLU A 27 12.05 10.78 0.98
N PRO A 28 13.00 11.18 1.84
CA PRO A 28 13.12 12.56 2.29
C PRO A 28 13.29 13.56 1.14
N GLY A 29 12.61 14.70 1.23
CA GLY A 29 12.61 15.76 0.21
C GLY A 29 11.62 15.54 -0.94
N SER A 30 10.80 14.49 -0.91
CA SER A 30 9.83 14.19 -1.97
C SER A 30 8.72 15.25 -2.09
N ARG A 31 8.20 15.42 -3.32
CA ARG A 31 6.91 16.08 -3.57
C ARG A 31 5.86 14.98 -3.73
N VAL A 32 4.94 14.90 -2.78
CA VAL A 32 4.06 13.74 -2.63
C VAL A 32 2.64 14.03 -3.13
N ALA A 33 2.04 13.13 -3.88
CA ALA A 33 0.60 13.10 -4.11
C ALA A 33 -0.02 11.88 -3.42
N ASP A 34 -0.91 12.12 -2.45
CA ASP A 34 -1.67 11.09 -1.71
C ASP A 34 -3.05 10.91 -2.35
N VAL A 35 -3.23 9.81 -3.09
CA VAL A 35 -4.43 9.51 -3.88
C VAL A 35 -5.40 8.65 -3.07
N GLY A 36 -6.64 9.11 -2.96
CA GLY A 36 -7.66 8.54 -2.09
C GLY A 36 -7.46 8.93 -0.63
N THR A 37 -6.99 10.16 -0.41
CA THR A 37 -6.73 10.67 0.92
C THR A 37 -8.02 10.66 1.76
N ASP A 38 -7.98 9.99 2.91
CA ASP A 38 -9.04 10.06 3.91
C ASP A 38 -8.50 10.81 5.12
N HIS A 39 -9.02 12.01 5.35
CA HIS A 39 -8.59 12.96 6.40
C HIS A 39 -7.22 13.62 6.24
N GLY A 40 -6.45 13.36 5.18
CA GLY A 40 -5.17 14.03 4.95
C GLY A 40 -4.03 13.60 5.88
N TYR A 41 -4.15 12.49 6.61
CA TYR A 41 -3.17 12.15 7.65
C TYR A 41 -1.76 11.88 7.10
N ILE A 42 -1.63 11.18 5.98
CA ILE A 42 -0.34 10.94 5.33
C ILE A 42 0.33 12.27 4.90
N PRO A 43 -0.31 13.13 4.08
CA PRO A 43 0.33 14.36 3.62
C PRO A 43 0.65 15.32 4.78
N ILE A 44 -0.23 15.39 5.80
CA ILE A 44 0.02 16.18 7.01
C ILE A 44 1.24 15.64 7.75
N TYR A 45 1.30 14.34 8.02
CA TYR A 45 2.42 13.74 8.75
C TYR A 45 3.75 13.96 8.01
N LEU A 46 3.79 13.71 6.69
CA LEU A 46 5.01 13.84 5.90
C LEU A 46 5.54 15.27 5.87
N VAL A 47 4.67 16.27 5.80
CA VAL A 47 5.08 17.69 5.84
C VAL A 47 5.48 18.12 7.24
N GLN A 48 4.70 17.77 8.28
CA GLN A 48 5.01 18.13 9.68
C GLN A 48 6.34 17.53 10.16
N THR A 49 6.71 16.35 9.67
CA THR A 49 7.97 15.67 10.03
C THR A 49 9.14 16.02 9.10
N GLY A 50 8.92 16.88 8.10
CA GLY A 50 9.95 17.30 7.15
C GLY A 50 10.38 16.22 6.15
N ILE A 51 9.65 15.09 6.06
CA ILE A 51 9.93 14.03 5.08
C ILE A 51 9.55 14.50 3.67
N ALA A 52 8.39 15.12 3.48
CA ALA A 52 7.98 15.66 2.20
C ALA A 52 8.21 17.18 2.15
N ASP A 53 8.72 17.69 1.02
CA ASP A 53 8.81 19.13 0.76
C ASP A 53 7.41 19.74 0.58
N ARG A 54 6.55 19.10 -0.21
CA ARG A 54 5.17 19.49 -0.43
C ARG A 54 4.29 18.26 -0.60
N ALA A 55 2.99 18.43 -0.36
CA ALA A 55 2.03 17.35 -0.54
C ALA A 55 0.72 17.80 -1.21
N LEU A 56 0.19 16.96 -2.09
CA LEU A 56 -1.14 17.05 -2.69
C LEU A 56 -2.02 15.95 -2.10
N ALA A 57 -3.07 16.32 -1.39
CA ALA A 57 -4.07 15.41 -0.85
C ALA A 57 -5.24 15.32 -1.84
N MET A 58 -5.42 14.17 -2.48
CA MET A 58 -6.34 14.00 -3.61
C MET A 58 -7.40 12.93 -3.33
N ASP A 59 -8.66 13.20 -3.64
CA ASP A 59 -9.76 12.23 -3.57
C ASP A 59 -10.84 12.58 -4.61
N VAL A 60 -11.62 11.60 -5.02
CA VAL A 60 -12.72 11.80 -5.99
C VAL A 60 -13.97 12.39 -5.33
N ARG A 61 -14.05 12.32 -3.99
CA ARG A 61 -15.18 12.79 -3.20
C ARG A 61 -14.82 14.11 -2.49
N PRO A 62 -15.73 15.11 -2.49
CA PRO A 62 -15.52 16.34 -1.75
C PRO A 62 -15.42 16.14 -0.23
N GLY A 63 -16.20 15.22 0.35
CA GLY A 63 -16.27 15.04 1.81
C GLY A 63 -14.93 14.68 2.48
N PRO A 64 -14.17 13.67 2.01
CA PRO A 64 -12.81 13.41 2.47
C PRO A 64 -11.88 14.63 2.37
N LEU A 65 -11.96 15.38 1.27
CA LEU A 65 -11.14 16.58 1.06
C LEU A 65 -11.51 17.73 2.00
N GLU A 66 -12.79 17.91 2.31
CA GLU A 66 -13.23 18.88 3.32
C GLU A 66 -12.66 18.55 4.69
N ARG A 67 -12.64 17.26 5.08
CA ARG A 67 -12.02 16.80 6.33
C ARG A 67 -10.50 17.01 6.31
N ALA A 68 -9.83 16.68 5.21
CA ALA A 68 -8.41 16.92 5.04
C ALA A 68 -8.08 18.41 5.15
N ARG A 69 -8.83 19.28 4.46
CA ARG A 69 -8.67 20.73 4.51
C ARG A 69 -8.87 21.27 5.93
N ALA A 70 -9.92 20.82 6.63
CA ALA A 70 -10.16 21.22 8.02
C ALA A 70 -9.02 20.81 8.97
N HIS A 71 -8.28 19.73 8.67
CA HIS A 71 -7.08 19.37 9.43
C HIS A 71 -5.88 20.23 9.03
N VAL A 72 -5.68 20.46 7.72
CA VAL A 72 -4.61 21.31 7.17
C VAL A 72 -4.72 22.76 7.67
N ASP A 73 -5.93 23.30 7.78
CA ASP A 73 -6.19 24.67 8.25
C ASP A 73 -5.80 24.90 9.72
N ARG A 74 -5.66 23.82 10.51
CA ARG A 74 -5.26 23.86 11.93
C ARG A 74 -3.74 23.80 12.13
N LEU A 75 -2.97 23.57 11.06
CA LEU A 75 -1.51 23.48 11.12
C LEU A 75 -0.88 24.88 11.20
N SER A 76 0.41 24.92 11.51
CA SER A 76 1.21 26.14 11.36
C SER A 76 1.15 26.68 9.92
N PRO A 77 1.26 28.01 9.71
CA PRO A 77 1.23 28.61 8.37
C PRO A 77 2.22 27.98 7.39
N GLU A 78 3.44 27.65 7.86
CA GLU A 78 4.48 26.99 7.07
C GLU A 78 4.05 25.61 6.58
N CYS A 79 3.47 24.77 7.44
CA CYS A 79 2.98 23.45 7.03
C CYS A 79 1.75 23.57 6.13
N ARG A 80 0.81 24.47 6.46
CA ARG A 80 -0.43 24.67 5.70
C ARG A 80 -0.16 25.08 4.26
N GLU A 81 0.80 25.96 4.00
CA GLU A 81 1.15 26.42 2.66
C GLU A 81 1.83 25.33 1.79
N ARG A 82 2.25 24.23 2.41
CA ARG A 82 2.93 23.11 1.76
C ARG A 82 1.99 21.94 1.44
N ILE A 83 0.72 22.02 1.84
CA ILE A 83 -0.29 20.99 1.59
C ILE A 83 -1.48 21.57 0.83
N GLU A 84 -1.77 21.02 -0.34
CA GLU A 84 -2.93 21.39 -1.15
C GLU A 84 -3.92 20.22 -1.21
N THR A 85 -5.23 20.50 -1.13
CA THR A 85 -6.29 19.51 -1.38
C THR A 85 -6.84 19.65 -2.79
N ARG A 86 -7.01 18.55 -3.52
CA ARG A 86 -7.50 18.58 -4.91
C ARG A 86 -8.52 17.47 -5.21
N LEU A 87 -9.63 17.84 -5.83
CA LEU A 87 -10.63 16.89 -6.32
C LEU A 87 -10.08 16.18 -7.57
N SER A 88 -9.97 14.86 -7.53
CA SER A 88 -9.43 14.05 -8.62
C SER A 88 -9.94 12.62 -8.58
N ASP A 89 -10.31 12.08 -9.73
CA ASP A 89 -10.47 10.62 -9.89
C ASP A 89 -9.11 10.02 -10.23
N GLY A 90 -8.48 9.40 -9.22
CA GLY A 90 -7.13 8.88 -9.33
C GLY A 90 -6.11 9.98 -9.67
N LEU A 91 -5.28 9.70 -10.67
CA LEU A 91 -4.20 10.58 -11.12
C LEU A 91 -4.62 11.63 -12.17
N LYS A 92 -5.91 11.71 -12.54
CA LYS A 92 -6.38 12.57 -13.65
C LYS A 92 -6.08 14.05 -13.48
N ALA A 93 -6.18 14.60 -12.27
CA ALA A 93 -5.91 16.01 -12.00
C ALA A 93 -4.48 16.26 -11.48
N LEU A 94 -3.59 15.28 -11.59
CA LEU A 94 -2.17 15.43 -11.31
C LEU A 94 -1.41 15.66 -12.62
N SER A 95 -0.55 16.67 -12.63
CA SER A 95 0.27 17.05 -13.77
C SER A 95 1.75 16.69 -13.53
N PRO A 96 2.51 16.34 -14.59
CA PRO A 96 3.95 16.11 -14.47
C PRO A 96 4.68 17.27 -13.79
N GLY A 97 5.55 16.94 -12.84
CA GLY A 97 6.33 17.91 -12.06
C GLY A 97 5.71 18.31 -10.72
N GLU A 98 4.39 18.16 -10.55
CA GLU A 98 3.71 18.49 -9.28
C GLU A 98 4.08 17.53 -8.15
N ALA A 99 4.32 16.26 -8.48
CA ALA A 99 4.79 15.24 -7.56
C ALA A 99 5.88 14.38 -8.23
N ASP A 100 6.83 13.89 -7.43
CA ASP A 100 7.78 12.83 -7.82
C ASP A 100 7.49 11.51 -7.12
N THR A 101 6.67 11.52 -6.07
CA THR A 101 6.22 10.33 -5.35
C THR A 101 4.70 10.33 -5.27
N VAL A 102 4.08 9.21 -5.66
CA VAL A 102 2.63 9.00 -5.51
C VAL A 102 2.38 7.93 -4.46
N VAL A 103 1.48 8.21 -3.52
CA VAL A 103 0.99 7.27 -2.51
C VAL A 103 -0.42 6.85 -2.89
N ILE A 104 -0.68 5.54 -2.95
CA ILE A 104 -2.02 4.97 -3.11
C ILE A 104 -2.19 3.88 -2.06
N ALA A 105 -2.97 4.17 -1.02
CA ALA A 105 -3.13 3.26 0.11
C ALA A 105 -4.59 3.02 0.44
N GLY A 106 -4.91 1.80 0.90
CA GLY A 106 -6.22 1.49 1.47
C GLY A 106 -7.31 1.19 0.44
N MET A 107 -6.93 0.85 -0.79
CA MET A 107 -7.84 0.47 -1.88
C MET A 107 -7.70 -1.01 -2.25
N GLY A 108 -8.72 -1.60 -2.87
CA GLY A 108 -8.63 -2.94 -3.46
C GLY A 108 -7.69 -2.96 -4.67
N GLY A 109 -7.10 -4.13 -4.96
CA GLY A 109 -6.08 -4.29 -6.00
C GLY A 109 -6.55 -3.87 -7.39
N GLU A 110 -7.75 -4.28 -7.80
CA GLU A 110 -8.32 -3.91 -9.12
C GLU A 110 -8.51 -2.40 -9.29
N LEU A 111 -9.00 -1.71 -8.24
CA LEU A 111 -9.15 -0.25 -8.28
C LEU A 111 -7.78 0.43 -8.37
N MET A 112 -6.79 -0.08 -7.64
CA MET A 112 -5.42 0.45 -7.70
C MET A 112 -4.82 0.30 -9.09
N ILE A 113 -4.97 -0.88 -9.72
CA ILE A 113 -4.54 -1.14 -11.10
C ILE A 113 -5.20 -0.13 -12.05
N ARG A 114 -6.52 0.05 -11.95
CA ARG A 114 -7.25 1.05 -12.76
C ARG A 114 -6.69 2.46 -12.60
N ILE A 115 -6.43 2.90 -11.36
CA ILE A 115 -5.88 4.24 -11.11
C ILE A 115 -4.49 4.40 -11.71
N LEU A 116 -3.64 3.37 -11.62
CA LEU A 116 -2.30 3.39 -12.20
C LEU A 116 -2.35 3.41 -13.73
N ASP A 117 -3.22 2.59 -14.33
CA ASP A 117 -3.41 2.45 -15.78
C ASP A 117 -4.00 3.73 -16.41
N GLU A 118 -5.05 4.31 -15.79
CA GLU A 118 -5.61 5.59 -16.22
C GLU A 118 -4.64 6.77 -15.97
N GLY A 119 -3.60 6.57 -15.14
CA GLY A 119 -2.57 7.55 -14.79
C GLY A 119 -1.26 7.44 -15.56
N ARG A 120 -1.24 6.73 -16.70
CA ARG A 120 -0.04 6.52 -17.55
C ARG A 120 0.69 7.81 -17.91
N HIS A 121 -0.02 8.93 -18.05
CA HIS A 121 0.58 10.24 -18.35
C HIS A 121 1.57 10.72 -17.28
N MET A 122 1.52 10.16 -16.07
CA MET A 122 2.43 10.51 -14.97
C MET A 122 3.69 9.64 -14.91
N TRP A 123 3.69 8.44 -15.50
CA TRP A 123 4.66 7.39 -15.18
C TRP A 123 6.13 7.80 -15.37
N ASP A 124 6.43 8.57 -16.42
CA ASP A 124 7.81 9.03 -16.70
C ASP A 124 8.28 10.18 -15.80
N SER A 125 7.35 10.85 -15.12
CA SER A 125 7.65 11.96 -14.21
C SER A 125 7.79 11.51 -12.75
N LEU A 126 7.30 10.33 -12.42
CA LEU A 126 7.35 9.78 -11.07
C LEU A 126 8.66 9.03 -10.84
N ARG A 127 9.29 9.28 -9.70
CA ARG A 127 10.43 8.49 -9.20
C ARG A 127 9.96 7.26 -8.44
N ARG A 128 8.88 7.42 -7.67
CA ARG A 128 8.38 6.40 -6.75
C ARG A 128 6.86 6.32 -6.74
N LEU A 129 6.38 5.09 -6.55
CA LEU A 129 5.00 4.75 -6.23
C LEU A 129 5.03 4.00 -4.89
N ILE A 130 4.29 4.48 -3.90
CA ILE A 130 4.11 3.79 -2.61
C ILE A 130 2.70 3.23 -2.57
N LEU A 131 2.59 1.90 -2.66
CA LEU A 131 1.34 1.21 -2.87
C LEU A 131 0.97 0.34 -1.66
N SER A 132 -0.27 0.43 -1.20
CA SER A 132 -0.80 -0.46 -0.16
C SER A 132 -2.18 -1.01 -0.54
N PRO A 133 -2.23 -2.01 -1.46
CA PRO A 133 -3.46 -2.67 -1.83
C PRO A 133 -3.99 -3.53 -0.67
N GLN A 134 -5.30 -3.51 -0.45
CA GLN A 134 -5.98 -4.29 0.60
C GLN A 134 -6.40 -5.70 0.14
N SER A 135 -6.37 -5.96 -1.16
CA SER A 135 -6.77 -7.22 -1.78
C SER A 135 -5.96 -7.48 -3.04
N GLU A 136 -5.93 -8.73 -3.48
CA GLU A 136 -5.43 -9.12 -4.81
C GLU A 136 -4.00 -8.66 -5.10
N LEU A 137 -3.13 -8.76 -4.08
CA LEU A 137 -1.75 -8.29 -4.15
C LEU A 137 -1.03 -8.89 -5.36
N GLN A 138 -1.25 -10.17 -5.66
CA GLN A 138 -0.67 -10.84 -6.83
C GLN A 138 -1.06 -10.20 -8.15
N LYS A 139 -2.31 -9.74 -8.30
CA LYS A 139 -2.74 -9.05 -9.52
C LYS A 139 -2.02 -7.72 -9.68
N VAL A 140 -1.86 -6.98 -8.57
CA VAL A 140 -1.09 -5.72 -8.57
C VAL A 140 0.35 -5.99 -8.95
N ARG A 141 1.01 -7.01 -8.37
CA ARG A 141 2.40 -7.36 -8.71
C ARG A 141 2.56 -7.81 -10.17
N HIS A 142 1.62 -8.59 -10.69
CA HIS A 142 1.59 -8.98 -12.12
C HIS A 142 1.43 -7.77 -13.04
N PHE A 143 0.50 -6.87 -12.74
CA PHE A 143 0.32 -5.63 -13.49
C PHE A 143 1.61 -4.78 -13.49
N LEU A 144 2.24 -4.59 -12.33
CA LEU A 144 3.50 -3.86 -12.23
C LEU A 144 4.60 -4.47 -13.11
N SER A 145 4.77 -5.80 -13.04
CA SER A 145 5.73 -6.55 -13.87
C SER A 145 5.48 -6.33 -15.37
N GLN A 146 4.22 -6.44 -15.81
CA GLN A 146 3.84 -6.28 -17.22
C GLN A 146 4.04 -4.86 -17.76
N GLU A 147 3.93 -3.85 -16.89
CA GLU A 147 3.95 -2.43 -17.27
C GLU A 147 5.32 -1.75 -17.10
N GLY A 148 6.37 -2.54 -16.87
CA GLY A 148 7.73 -2.02 -16.74
C GLY A 148 7.96 -1.30 -15.41
N PHE A 149 7.33 -1.78 -14.35
CA PHE A 149 7.65 -1.42 -12.98
C PHE A 149 8.34 -2.57 -12.25
N CYS A 150 9.15 -2.21 -11.25
CA CYS A 150 9.74 -3.15 -10.32
C CYS A 150 9.46 -2.73 -8.87
N ILE A 151 9.36 -3.72 -7.99
CA ILE A 151 9.23 -3.51 -6.55
C ILE A 151 10.63 -3.42 -5.96
N LEU A 152 10.93 -2.29 -5.34
CA LEU A 152 12.24 -1.95 -4.77
C LEU A 152 12.37 -2.43 -3.33
N GLY A 153 11.25 -2.38 -2.59
CA GLY A 153 11.15 -2.81 -1.22
C GLY A 153 9.71 -3.09 -0.83
N GLU A 154 9.52 -3.93 0.17
CA GLU A 154 8.19 -4.21 0.74
C GLU A 154 8.27 -4.26 2.26
N ASN A 155 7.16 -3.94 2.90
CA ASN A 155 6.97 -4.21 4.32
C ASN A 155 5.57 -4.80 4.54
N MET A 156 5.45 -5.65 5.56
CA MET A 156 4.17 -6.15 6.04
C MET A 156 4.00 -5.78 7.51
N VAL A 157 2.84 -5.23 7.85
CA VAL A 157 2.48 -4.82 9.22
C VAL A 157 1.13 -5.40 9.61
N LYS A 158 0.99 -5.70 10.90
CA LYS A 158 -0.28 -6.10 11.51
C LYS A 158 -0.87 -4.90 12.24
N ASP A 159 -2.08 -4.49 11.86
CA ASP A 159 -2.81 -3.36 12.46
C ASP A 159 -4.25 -3.80 12.71
N GLU A 160 -4.77 -3.61 13.93
CA GLU A 160 -6.11 -4.04 14.36
C GLU A 160 -6.45 -5.50 13.99
N GLY A 161 -5.47 -6.42 14.10
CA GLY A 161 -5.65 -7.84 13.79
C GLY A 161 -5.65 -8.19 12.30
N LYS A 162 -5.46 -7.22 11.41
CA LYS A 162 -5.38 -7.40 9.95
C LYS A 162 -3.95 -7.20 9.46
N TYR A 163 -3.61 -7.87 8.35
CA TYR A 163 -2.30 -7.78 7.72
C TYR A 163 -2.35 -6.81 6.55
N TYR A 164 -1.35 -5.93 6.46
CA TYR A 164 -1.23 -4.92 5.41
C TYR A 164 0.15 -5.00 4.79
N THR A 165 0.20 -5.07 3.46
CA THR A 165 1.44 -4.97 2.69
C THR A 165 1.58 -3.57 2.13
N VAL A 166 2.81 -3.08 2.12
CA VAL A 166 3.21 -1.82 1.51
C VAL A 166 4.38 -2.10 0.59
N MET A 167 4.34 -1.53 -0.62
CA MET A 167 5.32 -1.73 -1.68
C MET A 167 5.89 -0.38 -2.09
N GLU A 168 7.21 -0.27 -2.11
CA GLU A 168 7.92 0.80 -2.81
C GLU A 168 8.20 0.33 -4.23
N VAL A 169 7.76 1.12 -5.21
CA VAL A 169 7.77 0.74 -6.62
C VAL A 169 8.45 1.84 -7.43
N GLY A 170 9.26 1.43 -8.41
CA GLY A 170 9.92 2.30 -9.37
C GLY A 170 9.83 1.76 -10.80
N ARG A 171 10.31 2.53 -11.78
CA ARG A 171 10.45 2.04 -13.17
C ARG A 171 11.55 0.98 -13.24
N GLY A 172 11.29 -0.10 -13.97
CA GLY A 172 12.26 -1.18 -14.15
C GLY A 172 11.60 -2.49 -14.57
N SER A 173 12.40 -3.48 -14.93
CA SER A 173 11.91 -4.83 -15.24
C SER A 173 11.86 -5.66 -13.96
N MET A 174 10.78 -6.42 -13.79
CA MET A 174 10.61 -7.38 -12.72
C MET A 174 9.93 -8.62 -13.29
N GLU A 175 10.51 -9.78 -13.05
CA GLU A 175 9.91 -11.06 -13.37
C GLU A 175 10.30 -12.04 -12.27
N TYR A 176 9.31 -12.72 -11.70
CA TYR A 176 9.53 -13.73 -10.68
C TYR A 176 9.35 -15.13 -11.25
N GLY A 177 10.23 -16.05 -10.86
CA GLY A 177 10.21 -17.45 -11.32
C GLY A 177 9.10 -18.31 -10.68
N SER A 178 8.32 -17.75 -9.76
CA SER A 178 7.25 -18.46 -9.05
C SER A 178 6.07 -17.55 -8.72
N GLU A 179 4.87 -18.12 -8.76
CA GLU A 179 3.64 -17.46 -8.31
C GLU A 179 3.64 -17.19 -6.79
N ALA A 180 4.41 -17.95 -6.01
CA ALA A 180 4.56 -17.69 -4.57
C ALA A 180 5.15 -16.29 -4.31
N LEU A 181 6.11 -15.87 -5.13
CA LEU A 181 6.74 -14.54 -5.06
C LEU A 181 5.75 -13.42 -5.42
N TYR A 182 4.90 -13.63 -6.43
CA TYR A 182 3.83 -12.68 -6.78
C TYR A 182 2.75 -12.60 -5.69
N ARG A 183 2.43 -13.71 -5.01
CA ARG A 183 1.42 -13.75 -3.96
C ARG A 183 1.91 -13.14 -2.65
N TYR A 184 3.09 -13.52 -2.21
CA TYR A 184 3.57 -13.22 -0.86
C TYR A 184 4.66 -12.17 -0.79
N GLY A 185 5.16 -11.71 -1.94
CA GLY A 185 6.13 -10.62 -2.05
C GLY A 185 7.57 -11.12 -1.98
N ALA A 186 8.30 -10.98 -3.08
CA ALA A 186 9.69 -11.42 -3.16
C ALA A 186 10.60 -10.69 -2.17
N CYS A 187 10.37 -9.39 -1.93
CA CYS A 187 11.14 -8.65 -0.93
C CYS A 187 10.81 -9.14 0.48
N LEU A 188 9.53 -9.36 0.79
CA LEU A 188 9.11 -9.87 2.11
C LEU A 188 9.68 -11.25 2.42
N ILE A 189 9.72 -12.14 1.41
CA ILE A 189 10.29 -13.49 1.52
C ILE A 189 11.81 -13.40 1.72
N ARG A 190 12.51 -12.70 0.81
CA ARG A 190 13.97 -12.49 0.88
C ARG A 190 14.40 -11.92 2.22
N ASP A 191 13.67 -10.92 2.72
CA ASP A 191 13.97 -10.20 3.95
C ASP A 191 13.45 -10.94 5.20
N LYS A 192 12.87 -12.14 5.02
CA LYS A 192 12.34 -13.01 6.07
C LYS A 192 11.41 -12.26 7.03
N ASN A 193 10.52 -11.45 6.47
CA ASN A 193 9.68 -10.55 7.26
C ASN A 193 8.88 -11.33 8.33
N PRO A 194 8.98 -10.98 9.63
CA PRO A 194 8.37 -11.77 10.70
C PRO A 194 6.84 -11.75 10.66
N VAL A 195 6.25 -10.64 10.19
CA VAL A 195 4.79 -10.52 10.03
C VAL A 195 4.31 -11.37 8.86
N LEU A 196 5.08 -11.45 7.76
CA LEU A 196 4.78 -12.39 6.68
C LEU A 196 4.81 -13.84 7.17
N LYS A 197 5.81 -14.21 7.99
CA LYS A 197 5.90 -15.57 8.55
C LYS A 197 4.67 -15.93 9.39
N GLU A 198 4.21 -15.01 10.23
CA GLU A 198 2.96 -15.17 11.00
C GLU A 198 1.73 -15.31 10.09
N TYR A 199 1.64 -14.46 9.06
CA TYR A 199 0.57 -14.48 8.08
C TYR A 199 0.52 -15.82 7.33
N LEU A 200 1.64 -16.29 6.78
CA LEU A 200 1.74 -17.56 6.07
C LEU A 200 1.35 -18.74 6.95
N GLN A 201 1.74 -18.73 8.23
CA GLN A 201 1.34 -19.79 9.15
C GLN A 201 -0.17 -19.77 9.44
N SER A 202 -0.76 -18.58 9.58
CA SER A 202 -2.20 -18.41 9.75
C SER A 202 -2.97 -18.90 8.52
N GLU A 203 -2.51 -18.53 7.33
CA GLU A 203 -3.12 -18.96 6.07
C GLU A 203 -2.97 -20.46 5.82
N LYS A 204 -1.80 -21.04 6.15
CA LYS A 204 -1.59 -22.49 6.10
C LYS A 204 -2.63 -23.22 6.94
N ASN A 205 -2.77 -22.83 8.22
CA ASN A 205 -3.73 -23.44 9.14
C ASN A 205 -5.17 -23.28 8.64
N ARG A 206 -5.51 -22.12 8.06
CA ARG A 206 -6.82 -21.86 7.45
C ARG A 206 -7.10 -22.82 6.30
N VAL A 207 -6.17 -22.93 5.36
CA VAL A 207 -6.30 -23.75 4.16
C VAL A 207 -6.37 -25.23 4.52
N GLU A 208 -5.46 -25.73 5.37
CA GLU A 208 -5.46 -27.12 5.85
C GLU A 208 -6.78 -27.46 6.55
N GLY A 209 -7.27 -26.59 7.45
CA GLY A 209 -8.55 -26.81 8.12
C GLY A 209 -9.77 -26.82 7.19
N ILE A 210 -9.75 -26.06 6.08
CA ILE A 210 -10.82 -26.12 5.07
C ILE A 210 -10.73 -27.45 4.29
N LEU A 211 -9.52 -27.86 3.89
CA LEU A 211 -9.30 -29.12 3.18
C LEU A 211 -9.75 -30.33 4.02
N ASP A 212 -9.43 -30.34 5.32
CA ASP A 212 -9.84 -31.41 6.23
C ASP A 212 -11.37 -31.52 6.34
N ARG A 213 -12.07 -30.38 6.48
CA ARG A 213 -13.54 -30.36 6.51
C ARG A 213 -14.14 -30.83 5.19
N LEU A 214 -13.55 -30.44 4.06
CA LEU A 214 -13.99 -30.90 2.75
C LEU A 214 -13.77 -32.41 2.61
N ASN A 215 -12.68 -32.97 3.13
CA ASN A 215 -12.38 -34.40 3.07
C ASN A 215 -13.26 -35.23 4.01
N ALA A 216 -13.63 -34.68 5.17
CA ALA A 216 -14.50 -35.33 6.14
C ALA A 216 -16.00 -35.31 5.77
N ALA A 217 -16.41 -34.45 4.83
CA ALA A 217 -17.77 -34.41 4.34
C ALA A 217 -18.11 -35.70 3.58
N GLY A 218 -18.79 -36.64 4.25
CA GLY A 218 -19.27 -37.87 3.64
C GLY A 218 -20.33 -37.61 2.56
N GLY A 219 -20.25 -38.36 1.46
CA GLY A 219 -21.19 -38.28 0.33
C GLY A 219 -20.48 -38.10 -1.02
N PRO A 220 -21.22 -38.07 -2.14
CA PRO A 220 -20.67 -37.84 -3.47
C PRO A 220 -20.04 -36.43 -3.55
N VAL A 221 -18.80 -36.35 -3.99
CA VAL A 221 -18.11 -35.08 -4.21
C VAL A 221 -18.73 -34.37 -5.41
N THR A 222 -19.17 -33.13 -5.22
CA THR A 222 -19.65 -32.28 -6.31
C THR A 222 -18.48 -31.69 -7.09
N GLY A 223 -18.66 -31.38 -8.38
CA GLY A 223 -17.60 -30.73 -9.18
C GLY A 223 -17.12 -29.39 -8.61
N GLY A 224 -17.98 -28.66 -7.90
CA GLY A 224 -17.61 -27.44 -7.18
C GLY A 224 -16.66 -27.72 -6.00
N GLN A 225 -16.91 -28.78 -5.22
CA GLN A 225 -16.02 -29.20 -4.14
C GLN A 225 -14.66 -29.67 -4.68
N GLU A 226 -14.64 -30.38 -5.79
CA GLU A 226 -13.41 -30.84 -6.42
C GLU A 226 -12.55 -29.68 -6.93
N THR A 227 -13.20 -28.69 -7.57
CA THR A 227 -12.53 -27.45 -8.00
C THR A 227 -11.96 -26.68 -6.81
N ALA A 228 -12.75 -26.51 -5.74
CA ALA A 228 -12.30 -25.83 -4.52
C ALA A 228 -11.11 -26.54 -3.85
N ARG A 229 -11.14 -27.89 -3.76
CA ARG A 229 -10.02 -28.67 -3.24
C ARG A 229 -8.74 -28.46 -4.03
N ARG A 230 -8.82 -28.46 -5.38
CA ARG A 230 -7.67 -28.23 -6.24
C ARG A 230 -7.05 -26.84 -6.01
N LEU A 231 -7.88 -25.80 -6.00
CA LEU A 231 -7.40 -24.42 -5.80
C LEU A 231 -6.77 -24.23 -4.41
N LEU A 232 -7.36 -24.84 -3.37
CA LEU A 232 -6.79 -24.80 -2.01
C LEU A 232 -5.48 -25.60 -1.91
N ALA A 233 -5.35 -26.71 -2.64
CA ALA A 233 -4.10 -27.48 -2.68
C ALA A 233 -2.98 -26.70 -3.38
N GLU A 234 -3.29 -26.01 -4.48
CA GLU A 234 -2.36 -25.08 -5.15
C GLU A 234 -1.97 -23.93 -4.22
N GLU A 235 -2.94 -23.31 -3.53
CA GLU A 235 -2.68 -22.27 -2.53
C GLU A 235 -1.73 -22.76 -1.42
N LEU A 236 -1.99 -23.95 -0.89
CA LEU A 236 -1.14 -24.57 0.13
C LEU A 236 0.28 -24.83 -0.38
N GLN A 237 0.44 -25.18 -1.66
CA GLN A 237 1.76 -25.36 -2.27
C GLN A 237 2.53 -24.03 -2.29
N TRP A 238 1.92 -22.94 -2.76
CA TRP A 238 2.58 -21.62 -2.77
C TRP A 238 2.91 -21.13 -1.35
N ILE A 239 2.04 -21.38 -0.37
CA ILE A 239 2.33 -21.06 1.04
C ILE A 239 3.57 -21.81 1.51
N LYS A 240 3.65 -23.12 1.25
CA LYS A 240 4.78 -23.97 1.65
C LYS A 240 6.07 -23.54 0.95
N GLU A 241 5.99 -23.19 -0.32
CA GLU A 241 7.11 -22.68 -1.09
C GLU A 241 7.67 -21.39 -0.48
N ALA A 242 6.80 -20.39 -0.24
CA ALA A 242 7.20 -19.16 0.44
C ALA A 242 7.78 -19.42 1.84
N GLN A 243 7.19 -20.33 2.62
CA GLN A 243 7.71 -20.71 3.94
C GLN A 243 9.10 -21.36 3.84
N ASN A 244 9.36 -22.17 2.82
CA ASN A 244 10.65 -22.82 2.61
C ASN A 244 11.73 -21.80 2.19
N GLU A 245 11.39 -20.86 1.32
CA GLU A 245 12.31 -19.78 0.92
C GLU A 245 12.69 -18.84 2.08
N MET A 246 11.82 -18.75 3.10
CA MET A 246 12.07 -17.95 4.31
C MET A 246 12.94 -18.66 5.37
N GLN A 247 13.35 -19.92 5.19
CA GLN A 247 14.19 -20.67 6.14
C GLN A 247 15.63 -20.13 6.14
#